data_AF-A0A8H5GNK6-F1
#
_entry.id   AF-A0A8H5GNK6-F1
#
_cell.length_a   1.000
_cell.length_b   1.000
_cell.length_c   1.000
_cell.angle_alpha   90.00
_cell.angle_beta   90.00
_cell.angle_gamma   90.00
#
_symmetry.space_group_name_H-M   'P 1'
#
loop_
_entity.id
_entity.type
_entity.pdbx_description
1 polymer ?
#
loop_
_entity_poly.entity_id
_entity_poly.type
_entity_poly.pdbx_seq_one_letter_code
_entity_poly.pdbx_strand_id
1 'polypeptide(L)'
;MINNVCPTFDLPSTLHPTMARAASPPPAYAYGGTERTPILSGISGAGTFRAQREYEYDSLKSSDDGDRKLTTILICIIAILLLIPAGLLGAYIDRSMTVDTADPRVRNRILRQWEKKIKNYEHRAHELSEEQRRMNNEYRRQETEWQQTIKEYEEELKGRREREKREREEAQLFWVDIHGEQHCLKNGHRKYTARLANLPWLMNGVEACRATQVTINGITYDSPIACEDRGMFDGVYGHWIAGNEGACAAYWEFTKDKGCTAQGSGLRRIEAKLGVVHAGENAELLCLTTPLTIYGRTYDRPMFCPYWGKYGFWGIWNIPDDNCRW
;
A
#
# COMPACT_ATOMS: atom_id res chain seq x y z
N MET A 1 39.55 -11.26 -61.26
CA MET A 1 39.34 -9.82 -61.50
C MET A 1 37.85 -9.55 -61.55
N ILE A 2 37.22 -9.23 -60.41
CA ILE A 2 35.96 -8.48 -60.33
C ILE A 2 36.04 -7.72 -59.00
N ASN A 3 36.28 -6.42 -59.09
CA ASN A 3 36.23 -5.48 -57.97
C ASN A 3 34.76 -5.14 -57.72
N ASN A 4 34.27 -5.28 -56.50
CA ASN A 4 32.99 -4.68 -56.09
C ASN A 4 33.22 -3.81 -54.86
N VAL A 5 33.05 -2.51 -55.13
CA VAL A 5 33.18 -1.37 -54.25
C VAL A 5 31.89 -1.25 -53.43
N CYS A 6 31.99 -1.19 -52.11
CA CYS A 6 30.87 -0.82 -51.24
C CYS A 6 30.66 0.70 -51.30
N PRO A 7 29.44 1.21 -51.51
CA PRO A 7 29.13 2.61 -51.32
C PRO A 7 28.82 2.89 -49.85
N THR A 8 29.55 3.84 -49.27
CA THR A 8 29.23 4.49 -47.98
C THR A 8 28.05 5.43 -48.18
N PHE A 9 26.97 5.21 -47.42
CA PHE A 9 25.81 6.10 -47.35
C PHE A 9 25.95 6.99 -46.11
N ASP A 10 26.14 8.30 -46.33
CA ASP A 10 26.07 9.32 -45.29
C ASP A 10 24.61 9.58 -44.89
N LEU A 11 24.32 9.48 -43.59
CA LEU A 11 23.02 9.81 -43.01
C LEU A 11 23.01 11.28 -42.53
N PRO A 12 21.92 12.04 -42.77
CA PRO A 12 21.80 13.42 -42.31
C PRO A 12 21.51 13.50 -40.82
N SER A 13 22.21 14.42 -40.14
CA SER A 13 22.04 14.76 -38.73
C SER A 13 20.67 15.40 -38.47
N THR A 14 19.74 14.65 -37.89
CA THR A 14 18.45 15.18 -37.44
C THR A 14 18.53 15.74 -36.03
N LEU A 15 18.25 17.04 -35.97
CA LEU A 15 17.87 17.91 -34.86
C LEU A 15 17.29 17.20 -33.61
N HIS A 16 17.95 17.45 -32.48
CA HIS A 16 17.43 17.17 -31.13
C HIS A 16 16.21 18.07 -30.81
N PRO A 17 15.09 17.50 -30.35
CA PRO A 17 14.04 18.28 -29.71
C PRO A 17 14.47 18.68 -28.29
N THR A 18 14.40 19.96 -28.01
CA THR A 18 14.53 20.57 -26.69
C THR A 18 13.46 20.01 -25.76
N MET A 19 13.88 19.22 -24.76
CA MET A 19 13.02 18.81 -23.66
C MET A 19 12.60 20.03 -22.85
N ALA A 20 11.30 20.29 -22.81
CA ALA A 20 10.70 21.20 -21.86
C ALA A 20 10.99 20.70 -20.43
N ARG A 21 11.60 21.56 -19.61
CA ARG A 21 11.78 21.33 -18.17
C ARG A 21 10.42 21.16 -17.54
N ALA A 22 10.16 19.96 -16.99
CA ALA A 22 9.07 19.73 -16.07
C ALA A 22 9.21 20.70 -14.89
N ALA A 23 8.19 21.53 -14.65
CA ALA A 23 8.11 22.37 -13.48
C ALA A 23 8.00 21.46 -12.24
N SER A 24 8.94 21.61 -11.31
CA SER A 24 8.91 20.91 -10.03
C SER A 24 7.62 21.24 -9.27
N PRO A 25 6.96 20.27 -8.64
CA PRO A 25 5.80 20.53 -7.81
C PRO A 25 6.19 21.40 -6.60
N PRO A 26 5.31 22.30 -6.13
CA PRO A 26 5.57 23.11 -4.94
C PRO A 26 5.68 22.25 -3.68
N PRO A 27 6.48 22.67 -2.68
CA PRO A 27 6.62 21.95 -1.42
C PRO A 27 5.29 21.90 -0.66
N ALA A 28 4.90 20.71 -0.23
CA ALA A 28 3.76 20.51 0.65
C ALA A 28 4.03 21.18 2.01
N TYR A 29 3.32 22.28 2.29
CA TYR A 29 3.32 22.89 3.61
C TYR A 29 2.52 22.01 4.56
N ALA A 30 3.22 21.37 5.49
CA ALA A 30 2.63 20.66 6.62
C ALA A 30 1.94 21.68 7.54
N TYR A 31 0.62 21.76 7.45
CA TYR A 31 -0.21 22.44 8.45
C TYR A 31 -0.20 21.64 9.75
N GLY A 32 0.66 22.04 10.69
CA GLY A 32 0.56 21.66 12.09
C GLY A 32 -0.62 22.40 12.73
N GLY A 33 -1.77 21.75 12.82
CA GLY A 33 -2.93 22.22 13.57
C GLY A 33 -3.04 21.51 14.92
N THR A 34 -2.59 22.19 15.98
CA THR A 34 -2.92 21.83 17.36
C THR A 34 -4.27 22.43 17.76
N GLU A 35 -5.12 21.56 18.31
CA GLU A 35 -6.18 21.80 19.31
C GLU A 35 -7.24 22.89 19.08
N ARG A 36 -8.51 22.47 19.03
CA ARG A 36 -9.49 22.75 20.10
C ARG A 36 -10.78 21.94 19.91
N THR A 37 -11.14 21.25 20.99
CA THR A 37 -12.48 20.68 21.28
C THR A 37 -13.53 21.80 21.43
N PRO A 38 -14.82 21.48 21.26
CA PRO A 38 -15.64 21.29 22.47
C PRO A 38 -16.76 20.22 22.39
N ILE A 39 -16.87 19.48 23.51
CA ILE A 39 -18.07 19.22 24.35
C ILE A 39 -19.31 18.50 23.77
N LEU A 40 -19.52 17.29 24.35
CA LEU A 40 -20.75 16.56 24.73
C LEU A 40 -21.94 16.41 23.77
N SER A 41 -22.20 15.17 23.36
CA SER A 41 -23.22 14.22 23.90
C SER A 41 -23.58 13.23 22.78
N GLY A 42 -23.82 11.93 22.95
CA GLY A 42 -23.83 10.99 24.06
C GLY A 42 -24.11 9.60 23.47
N ILE A 43 -24.25 8.61 24.36
CA ILE A 43 -24.82 7.26 24.15
C ILE A 43 -23.84 6.14 23.75
N SER A 44 -23.41 5.45 24.82
CA SER A 44 -23.51 4.01 25.07
C SER A 44 -22.82 3.00 24.13
N GLY A 45 -21.89 2.25 24.70
CA GLY A 45 -21.36 1.03 24.08
C GLY A 45 -20.20 0.45 24.88
N ALA A 46 -20.51 -0.43 25.83
CA ALA A 46 -19.57 -1.14 26.68
C ALA A 46 -18.62 -2.03 25.85
N GLY A 47 -17.34 -2.05 26.23
CA GLY A 47 -16.35 -2.92 25.61
C GLY A 47 -14.99 -2.83 26.29
N THR A 48 -14.82 -3.68 27.30
CA THR A 48 -13.58 -4.03 28.01
C THR A 48 -12.32 -4.06 27.14
N PHE A 49 -11.24 -3.40 27.56
CA PHE A 49 -9.90 -4.00 27.44
C PHE A 49 -8.94 -3.49 28.52
N ARG A 50 -8.14 -4.43 28.98
CA ARG A 50 -7.37 -4.48 30.21
C ARG A 50 -5.89 -4.27 29.85
N ALA A 51 -5.18 -3.68 30.81
CA ALA A 51 -3.77 -3.96 31.16
C ALA A 51 -2.63 -3.13 30.52
N GLN A 52 -1.69 -2.83 31.44
CA GLN A 52 -0.29 -2.46 31.28
C GLN A 52 0.03 -0.99 30.96
N ARG A 53 0.52 -0.24 31.97
CA ARG A 53 1.94 -0.28 32.35
C ARG A 53 2.19 0.53 33.64
N GLU A 54 2.55 -0.18 34.70
CA GLU A 54 3.24 0.33 35.89
C GLU A 54 4.71 0.55 35.54
N TYR A 55 5.27 1.71 35.90
CA TYR A 55 6.67 1.94 36.27
C TYR A 55 6.65 3.21 37.15
N GLU A 56 6.64 3.05 38.47
CA GLU A 56 7.82 2.96 39.33
C GLU A 56 8.51 4.34 39.47
N TYR A 57 8.04 5.12 40.44
CA TYR A 57 8.80 6.24 41.01
C TYR A 57 8.49 6.38 42.50
N ASP A 58 8.87 5.35 43.25
CA ASP A 58 8.99 5.36 44.71
C ASP A 58 10.46 5.15 45.05
N SER A 59 11.21 6.23 45.27
CA SER A 59 12.40 6.20 46.12
C SER A 59 12.90 7.63 46.35
N LEU A 60 12.69 8.15 47.57
CA LEU A 60 13.60 9.00 48.36
C LEU A 60 12.78 9.71 49.44
N LYS A 61 12.47 8.96 50.51
CA LYS A 61 12.03 9.53 51.78
C LYS A 61 13.02 9.04 52.84
N SER A 62 14.02 9.86 53.11
CA SER A 62 14.99 9.63 54.18
C SER A 62 15.35 10.95 54.84
N SER A 63 15.00 11.03 56.12
CA SER A 63 15.80 11.64 57.18
C SER A 63 16.21 13.11 57.03
N ASP A 64 15.37 14.03 57.52
CA ASP A 64 15.87 15.14 58.35
C ASP A 64 14.73 15.85 59.11
N ASP A 65 14.49 15.46 60.37
CA ASP A 65 13.54 16.12 61.28
C ASP A 65 14.28 16.88 62.39
N GLY A 66 15.48 17.38 62.06
CA GLY A 66 16.40 18.06 62.99
C GLY A 66 16.61 19.55 62.74
N ASP A 67 16.16 20.12 61.61
CA ASP A 67 16.53 21.50 61.21
C ASP A 67 15.36 22.40 60.76
N ARG A 68 14.12 22.01 61.10
CA ARG A 68 12.89 22.75 60.73
C ARG A 68 12.79 24.15 61.34
N LYS A 69 13.50 24.45 62.43
CA LYS A 69 13.49 25.79 63.01
C LYS A 69 14.39 26.75 62.24
N LEU A 70 15.51 26.28 61.70
CA LEU A 70 16.43 27.11 60.93
C LEU A 70 15.91 27.39 59.52
N THR A 71 15.30 26.39 58.87
CA THR A 71 14.67 26.57 57.55
C THR A 71 13.49 27.55 57.58
N THR A 72 12.67 27.51 58.63
CA THR A 72 11.53 28.44 58.77
C THR A 72 12.01 29.89 58.96
N ILE A 73 13.08 30.09 59.74
CA ILE A 73 13.69 31.42 59.90
C ILE A 73 14.31 31.90 58.58
N LEU A 74 14.99 31.03 57.83
CA LEU A 74 15.58 31.36 56.53
C LEU A 74 14.51 31.76 55.49
N ILE A 75 13.38 31.04 55.45
CA ILE A 75 12.26 31.35 54.56
C ILE A 75 11.65 32.72 54.91
N CYS A 76 11.49 33.04 56.19
CA CYS A 76 11.01 34.35 56.62
C CYS A 76 11.97 35.48 56.22
N ILE A 77 13.29 35.27 56.34
CA ILE A 77 14.29 36.26 55.93
C ILE A 77 14.25 36.47 54.41
N ILE A 78 14.17 35.39 53.62
CA ILE A 78 14.05 35.47 52.15
C ILE A 78 12.76 36.18 51.74
N ALA A 79 11.63 35.87 52.39
CA ALA A 79 10.35 36.53 52.11
C ALA A 79 10.43 38.05 52.39
N ILE A 80 11.06 38.45 53.50
CA ILE A 80 11.28 39.88 53.82
C ILE A 80 12.21 40.53 52.79
N LEU A 81 13.30 39.86 52.40
CA LEU A 81 14.23 40.35 51.38
C LEU A 81 13.61 40.45 49.99
N LEU A 82 12.54 39.72 49.68
CA LEU A 82 11.80 39.83 48.42
C LEU A 82 10.69 40.90 48.49
N LEU A 83 10.06 41.09 49.66
CA LEU A 83 9.01 42.09 49.84
C LEU A 83 9.55 43.53 49.81
N ILE A 84 10.75 43.77 50.32
CA ILE A 84 11.38 45.10 50.31
C ILE A 84 11.62 45.63 48.87
N PRO A 85 12.26 44.89 47.95
CA PRO A 85 12.42 45.33 46.56
C PRO A 85 11.10 45.37 45.80
N ALA A 86 10.11 44.52 46.12
CA ALA A 86 8.78 44.61 45.53
C ALA A 86 8.05 45.91 45.94
N GLY A 87 8.16 46.33 47.21
CA GLY A 87 7.63 47.61 47.68
C GLY A 87 8.35 48.82 47.05
N LEU A 88 9.67 48.73 46.89
CA LEU A 88 10.45 49.78 46.22
C LEU A 88 10.16 49.85 44.72
N LEU A 89 9.96 48.70 44.04
CA LEU A 89 9.52 48.66 42.65
C LEU A 89 8.09 49.19 42.50
N GLY A 90 7.19 48.87 43.43
CA GLY A 90 5.84 49.42 43.46
C GLY A 90 5.84 50.95 43.58
N ALA A 91 6.63 51.49 44.50
CA ALA A 91 6.80 52.95 44.65
C ALA A 91 7.53 53.60 43.45
N TYR A 92 8.46 52.89 42.81
CA TYR A 92 9.15 53.38 41.61
C TYR A 92 8.22 53.37 40.37
N ILE A 93 7.38 52.35 40.22
CA ILE A 93 6.38 52.28 39.15
C ILE A 93 5.30 53.36 39.38
N ASP A 94 4.84 53.56 40.61
CA ASP A 94 3.88 54.63 40.94
C ASP A 94 4.47 56.03 40.68
N ARG A 95 5.76 56.23 40.98
CA ARG A 95 6.47 57.49 40.71
C ARG A 95 6.85 57.70 39.24
N SER A 96 7.01 56.64 38.46
CA SER A 96 7.29 56.73 37.01
C SER A 96 6.01 56.83 36.16
N MET A 97 4.85 56.45 36.71
CA MET A 97 3.54 56.66 36.08
C MET A 97 2.90 58.00 36.43
N THR A 98 3.39 58.71 37.44
CA THR A 98 3.06 60.13 37.70
C THR A 98 3.91 61.08 36.85
N VAL A 99 4.03 60.78 35.55
CA VAL A 99 4.31 61.85 34.58
C VAL A 99 3.07 62.74 34.58
N ASP A 100 3.27 64.03 34.85
CA ASP A 100 2.26 65.06 35.04
C ASP A 100 1.28 65.14 33.84
N THR A 101 0.24 64.32 33.87
CA THR A 101 -0.84 64.28 32.87
C THR A 101 -1.84 65.42 33.07
N ALA A 102 -1.67 66.22 34.14
CA ALA A 102 -2.50 67.37 34.42
C ALA A 102 -2.12 68.61 33.60
N ASP A 103 -0.89 68.70 33.05
CA ASP A 103 -0.51 69.77 32.11
C ASP A 103 -1.22 69.58 30.75
N PRO A 104 -2.12 70.52 30.35
CA PRO A 104 -2.81 70.47 29.06
C PRO A 104 -1.86 70.40 27.85
N ARG A 105 -0.65 70.96 27.95
CA ARG A 105 0.34 70.97 26.87
C ARG A 105 0.96 69.59 26.64
N VAL A 106 1.28 68.88 27.71
CA VAL A 106 1.80 67.51 27.66
C VAL A 106 0.71 66.57 27.14
N ARG A 107 -0.51 66.69 27.66
CA ARG A 107 -1.68 65.93 27.19
C ARG A 107 -1.94 66.11 25.70
N ASN A 108 -1.96 67.34 25.21
CA ASN A 108 -2.19 67.63 23.79
C ASN A 108 -1.06 67.09 22.88
N ARG A 109 0.20 67.09 23.36
CA ARG A 109 1.31 66.47 22.63
C ARG A 109 1.13 64.96 22.52
N ILE A 110 0.74 64.30 23.61
CA ILE A 110 0.46 62.86 23.63
C ILE A 110 -0.71 62.54 22.70
N LEU A 111 -1.83 63.27 22.76
CA LEU A 111 -2.98 63.06 21.87
C LEU A 111 -2.59 63.20 20.39
N ARG A 112 -1.82 64.23 20.02
CA ARG A 112 -1.33 64.39 18.64
C ARG A 112 -0.43 63.24 18.19
N GLN A 113 0.44 62.75 19.07
CA GLN A 113 1.29 61.58 18.78
C GLN A 113 0.46 60.31 18.63
N TRP A 114 -0.58 60.14 19.44
CA TRP A 114 -1.53 59.02 19.36
C TRP A 114 -2.35 59.08 18.07
N GLU A 115 -2.93 60.23 17.71
CA GLU A 115 -3.64 60.40 16.44
C GLU A 115 -2.76 60.08 15.23
N LYS A 116 -1.49 60.53 15.26
CA LYS A 116 -0.52 60.20 14.21
C LYS A 116 -0.25 58.69 14.14
N LYS A 117 -0.13 58.02 15.28
CA LYS A 117 0.05 56.56 15.35
C LYS A 117 -1.19 55.81 14.87
N ILE A 118 -2.39 56.22 15.27
CA ILE A 118 -3.66 55.64 14.84
C ILE A 118 -3.78 55.73 13.31
N LYS A 119 -3.59 56.92 12.73
CA LYS A 119 -3.60 57.08 11.27
C LYS A 119 -2.57 56.19 10.57
N ASN A 120 -1.39 56.05 11.15
CA ASN A 120 -0.36 55.15 10.61
C ASN A 120 -0.76 53.67 10.69
N TYR A 121 -1.42 53.25 11.79
CA TYR A 121 -1.94 51.89 11.93
C TYR A 121 -3.10 51.61 11.00
N GLU A 122 -4.04 52.56 10.85
CA GLU A 122 -5.15 52.48 9.91
C GLU A 122 -4.64 52.35 8.47
N HIS A 123 -3.64 53.15 8.10
CA HIS A 123 -3.00 53.07 6.78
C HIS A 123 -2.35 51.70 6.55
N ARG A 124 -1.56 51.20 7.50
CA ARG A 124 -0.91 49.89 7.39
C ARG A 124 -1.90 48.73 7.38
N ALA A 125 -2.99 48.84 8.15
CA ALA A 125 -4.07 47.84 8.15
C ALA A 125 -4.79 47.81 6.79
N HIS A 126 -5.01 48.97 6.18
CA HIS A 126 -5.56 49.07 4.83
C HIS A 126 -4.60 48.46 3.79
N GLU A 127 -3.31 48.74 3.86
CA GLU A 127 -2.30 48.14 2.96
C GLU A 127 -2.27 46.60 3.06
N LEU A 128 -2.23 46.06 4.29
CA LEU A 128 -2.26 44.61 4.52
C LEU A 128 -3.56 43.97 4.03
N SER A 129 -4.70 44.64 4.19
CA SER A 129 -5.99 44.18 3.68
C SER A 129 -5.99 44.10 2.15
N GLU A 130 -5.46 45.12 1.48
CA GLU A 130 -5.33 45.14 0.02
C GLU A 130 -4.35 44.08 -0.50
N GLU A 131 -3.22 43.88 0.19
CA GLU A 131 -2.25 42.83 -0.13
C GLU A 131 -2.87 41.44 0.04
N GLN A 132 -3.57 41.19 1.15
CA GLN A 132 -4.29 39.93 1.37
C GLN A 132 -5.34 39.69 0.29
N ARG A 133 -6.06 40.74 -0.14
CA ARG A 133 -7.04 40.64 -1.23
C ARG A 133 -6.37 40.29 -2.55
N ARG A 134 -5.21 40.89 -2.86
CA ARG A 134 -4.43 40.56 -4.07
C ARG A 134 -3.95 39.11 -4.04
N MET A 135 -3.34 38.68 -2.94
CA MET A 135 -2.87 37.31 -2.76
C MET A 135 -4.02 36.28 -2.85
N ASN A 136 -5.16 36.55 -2.20
CA ASN A 136 -6.33 35.68 -2.28
C ASN A 136 -6.90 35.61 -3.71
N ASN A 137 -6.93 36.73 -4.43
CA ASN A 137 -7.39 36.76 -5.82
C ASN A 137 -6.45 35.98 -6.74
N GLU A 138 -5.13 36.12 -6.56
CA GLU A 138 -4.13 35.36 -7.31
C GLU A 138 -4.23 33.86 -7.03
N TYR A 139 -4.33 33.47 -5.76
CA TYR A 139 -4.53 32.07 -5.37
C TYR A 139 -5.79 31.47 -6.00
N ARG A 140 -6.93 32.19 -5.96
CA ARG A 140 -8.17 31.74 -6.61
C ARG A 140 -8.03 31.57 -8.12
N ARG A 141 -7.25 32.45 -8.76
CA ARG A 141 -6.97 32.37 -10.19
C ARG A 141 -6.13 31.13 -10.50
N GLN A 142 -5.05 30.91 -9.76
CA GLN A 142 -4.21 29.71 -9.90
C GLN A 142 -4.99 28.42 -9.65
N GLU A 143 -5.86 28.40 -8.63
CA GLU A 143 -6.73 27.26 -8.36
C GLU A 143 -7.67 26.99 -9.55
N THR A 144 -8.27 28.03 -10.13
CA THR A 144 -9.17 27.86 -11.29
C THR A 144 -8.42 27.34 -12.52
N GLU A 145 -7.22 27.87 -12.79
CA GLU A 145 -6.36 27.42 -13.89
C GLU A 145 -5.90 25.96 -13.68
N TRP A 146 -5.56 25.59 -12.45
CA TRP A 146 -5.20 24.22 -12.08
C TRP A 146 -6.38 23.25 -12.25
N GLN A 147 -7.58 23.62 -11.78
CA GLN A 147 -8.79 22.81 -11.92
C GLN A 147 -9.15 22.60 -13.40
N GLN A 148 -9.00 23.64 -14.24
CA GLN A 148 -9.18 23.52 -15.69
C GLN A 148 -8.16 22.56 -16.31
N THR A 149 -6.88 22.68 -15.94
CA THR A 149 -5.81 21.81 -16.43
C THR A 149 -6.05 20.35 -16.06
N ILE A 150 -6.46 20.07 -14.81
CA ILE A 150 -6.82 18.71 -14.39
C ILE A 150 -7.97 18.18 -15.22
N LYS A 151 -9.04 18.96 -15.39
CA LYS A 151 -10.22 18.54 -16.14
C LYS A 151 -9.87 18.21 -17.60
N GLU A 152 -9.09 19.06 -18.26
CA GLU A 152 -8.62 18.82 -19.63
C GLU A 152 -7.79 17.54 -19.72
N TYR A 153 -6.88 17.32 -18.77
CA TYR A 153 -6.06 16.11 -18.70
C TYR A 153 -6.90 14.84 -18.46
N GLU A 154 -7.92 14.91 -17.61
CA GLU A 154 -8.85 13.79 -17.37
C GLU A 154 -9.68 13.46 -18.61
N GLU A 155 -10.18 14.48 -19.32
CA GLU A 155 -10.92 14.31 -20.59
C GLU A 155 -10.03 13.71 -21.68
N GLU A 156 -8.77 14.17 -21.81
CA GLU A 156 -7.79 13.61 -22.74
C GLU A 156 -7.49 12.14 -22.42
N LEU A 157 -7.22 11.81 -21.15
CA LEU A 157 -6.99 10.43 -20.72
C LEU A 157 -8.21 9.53 -20.95
N LYS A 158 -9.41 10.07 -20.77
CA LYS A 158 -10.64 9.33 -21.06
C LYS A 158 -10.80 9.08 -22.55
N GLY A 159 -10.61 10.10 -23.38
CA GLY A 159 -10.67 9.99 -24.84
C GLY A 159 -9.62 9.02 -25.40
N ARG A 160 -8.41 9.02 -24.83
CA ARG A 160 -7.36 8.05 -25.17
C ARG A 160 -7.77 6.62 -24.84
N ARG A 161 -8.27 6.37 -23.62
CA ARG A 161 -8.75 5.04 -23.21
C ARG A 161 -9.90 4.53 -24.08
N GLU A 162 -10.83 5.40 -24.45
CA GLU A 162 -11.95 5.04 -25.33
C GLU A 162 -11.48 4.71 -26.75
N ARG A 163 -10.51 5.46 -27.30
CA ARG A 163 -9.91 5.16 -28.60
C ARG A 163 -9.16 3.83 -28.59
N GLU A 164 -8.30 3.61 -27.60
CA GLU A 164 -7.58 2.35 -27.43
C GLU A 164 -8.54 1.17 -27.27
N LYS A 165 -9.65 1.34 -26.53
CA LYS A 165 -10.69 0.31 -26.40
C LYS A 165 -11.35 0.00 -27.75
N ARG A 166 -11.73 1.02 -28.52
CA ARG A 166 -12.32 0.83 -29.85
C ARG A 166 -11.34 0.13 -30.80
N GLU A 167 -10.08 0.54 -30.83
CA GLU A 167 -9.05 -0.11 -31.64
C GLU A 167 -8.87 -1.59 -31.26
N ARG A 168 -8.97 -1.94 -29.97
CA ARG A 168 -8.95 -3.34 -29.51
C ARG A 168 -10.16 -4.14 -30.01
N GLU A 169 -11.35 -3.55 -29.92
CA GLU A 169 -12.60 -4.18 -30.39
C GLU A 169 -12.58 -4.37 -31.91
N GLU A 170 -12.08 -3.39 -32.65
CA GLU A 170 -11.93 -3.41 -34.11
C GLU A 170 -10.83 -4.39 -34.56
N ALA A 171 -9.75 -4.54 -33.78
CA ALA A 171 -8.66 -5.46 -34.09
C ALA A 171 -9.05 -6.95 -33.95
N GLN A 172 -10.22 -7.27 -33.39
CA GLN A 172 -10.71 -8.65 -33.24
C GLN A 172 -9.60 -9.60 -32.74
N LEU A 173 -8.92 -9.23 -31.65
CA LEU A 173 -7.82 -10.03 -31.13
C LEU A 173 -8.30 -11.41 -30.69
N PHE A 174 -7.56 -12.46 -31.05
CA PHE A 174 -7.87 -13.82 -30.65
C PHE A 174 -6.61 -14.64 -30.40
N TRP A 175 -6.76 -15.68 -29.60
CA TRP A 175 -5.68 -16.61 -29.28
C TRP A 175 -5.57 -17.68 -30.36
N VAL A 176 -4.35 -17.91 -30.84
CA VAL A 176 -4.00 -19.00 -31.77
C VAL A 176 -3.02 -19.96 -31.13
N ASP A 177 -2.99 -21.17 -31.67
CA ASP A 177 -2.05 -22.22 -31.25
C ASP A 177 -2.15 -22.50 -29.75
N ILE A 178 -3.38 -22.53 -29.19
CA ILE A 178 -3.60 -22.88 -27.78
C ILE A 178 -3.17 -24.33 -27.59
N HIS A 179 -2.09 -24.54 -26.84
CA HIS A 179 -1.61 -25.88 -26.53
C HIS A 179 -1.15 -25.97 -25.08
N GLY A 180 -1.43 -27.13 -24.49
CA GLY A 180 -0.92 -27.49 -23.19
C GLY A 180 0.53 -27.92 -23.27
N GLU A 181 1.30 -27.65 -22.22
CA GLU A 181 2.63 -28.24 -22.07
C GLU A 181 2.56 -29.76 -21.99
N GLN A 182 3.65 -30.43 -22.39
CA GLN A 182 3.71 -31.90 -22.45
C GLN A 182 3.51 -32.56 -21.09
N HIS A 183 3.85 -31.86 -20.01
CA HIS A 183 3.80 -32.38 -18.65
C HIS A 183 2.73 -31.67 -17.81
N CYS A 184 2.11 -32.43 -16.93
CA CYS A 184 1.15 -31.92 -15.96
C CYS A 184 1.87 -31.16 -14.85
N LEU A 185 1.29 -30.02 -14.46
CA LEU A 185 1.84 -29.21 -13.38
C LEU A 185 1.52 -29.85 -12.01
N LYS A 186 0.31 -30.39 -11.88
CA LYS A 186 -0.18 -31.14 -10.71
C LYS A 186 -1.46 -31.87 -11.10
N ASN A 187 -2.02 -32.67 -10.20
CA ASN A 187 -3.25 -33.41 -10.47
C ASN A 187 -4.36 -32.49 -11.01
N GLY A 188 -4.89 -32.84 -12.19
CA GLY A 188 -5.94 -32.13 -12.90
C GLY A 188 -5.56 -30.73 -13.42
N HIS A 189 -4.28 -30.34 -13.39
CA HIS A 189 -3.82 -29.03 -13.85
C HIS A 189 -2.69 -29.13 -14.86
N ARG A 190 -2.81 -28.36 -15.95
CA ARG A 190 -1.78 -28.24 -16.99
C ARG A 190 -1.52 -26.77 -17.32
N LYS A 191 -0.26 -26.45 -17.63
CA LYS A 191 0.10 -25.13 -18.13
C LYS A 191 -0.23 -25.04 -19.62
N TYR A 192 -0.86 -23.96 -20.03
CA TYR A 192 -1.24 -23.68 -21.41
C TYR A 192 -0.52 -22.45 -21.90
N THR A 193 -0.15 -22.46 -23.17
CA THR A 193 0.39 -21.29 -23.87
C THR A 193 -0.32 -21.09 -25.18
N ALA A 194 -0.46 -19.83 -25.59
CA ALA A 194 -1.09 -19.45 -26.85
C ALA A 194 -0.51 -18.13 -27.32
N ARG A 195 -0.46 -17.92 -28.64
CA ARG A 195 0.00 -16.68 -29.24
C ARG A 195 -1.19 -15.76 -29.50
N LEU A 196 -1.03 -14.47 -29.25
CA LEU A 196 -2.03 -13.47 -29.59
C LEU A 196 -1.93 -13.11 -31.07
N ALA A 197 -3.01 -13.34 -31.82
CA ALA A 197 -3.10 -13.01 -33.23
C ALA A 197 -3.79 -11.66 -33.48
N ASN A 198 -3.60 -11.14 -34.69
CA ASN A 198 -4.18 -9.89 -35.19
C ASN A 198 -3.80 -8.63 -34.41
N LEU A 199 -2.65 -8.67 -33.72
CA LEU A 199 -2.15 -7.54 -32.95
C LEU A 199 -1.65 -6.42 -33.88
N PRO A 200 -2.23 -5.19 -33.83
CA PRO A 200 -1.74 -4.07 -34.61
C PRO A 200 -0.35 -3.65 -34.17
N TRP A 201 0.50 -3.26 -35.12
CA TRP A 201 1.90 -2.90 -34.86
C TRP A 201 2.09 -1.78 -33.82
N LEU A 202 1.20 -0.81 -33.79
CA LEU A 202 1.28 0.35 -32.90
C LEU A 202 0.69 0.07 -31.51
N MET A 203 0.05 -1.09 -31.30
CA MET A 203 -0.59 -1.44 -30.04
C MET A 203 0.41 -2.08 -29.07
N ASN A 204 0.26 -1.79 -27.78
CA ASN A 204 1.03 -2.48 -26.75
C ASN A 204 0.56 -3.93 -26.63
N GLY A 205 1.34 -4.86 -27.18
CA GLY A 205 1.00 -6.28 -27.21
C GLY A 205 0.84 -6.93 -25.83
N VAL A 206 1.62 -6.51 -24.84
CA VAL A 206 1.52 -7.04 -23.47
C VAL A 206 0.22 -6.58 -22.81
N GLU A 207 -0.18 -5.32 -23.02
CA GLU A 207 -1.45 -4.81 -22.51
C GLU A 207 -2.64 -5.48 -23.19
N ALA A 208 -2.57 -5.66 -24.51
CA ALA A 208 -3.56 -6.40 -25.28
C ALA A 208 -3.68 -7.86 -24.81
N CYS A 209 -2.55 -8.53 -24.58
CA CYS A 209 -2.49 -9.89 -24.03
C CYS A 209 -3.21 -10.01 -22.68
N ARG A 210 -3.01 -9.05 -21.76
CA ARG A 210 -3.68 -9.05 -20.45
C ARG A 210 -5.18 -8.80 -20.53
N ALA A 211 -5.64 -8.08 -21.54
CA ALA A 211 -7.05 -7.73 -21.72
C ALA A 211 -7.85 -8.77 -22.56
N THR A 212 -7.18 -9.73 -23.20
CA THR A 212 -7.84 -10.68 -24.10
C THR A 212 -8.22 -11.98 -23.39
N GLN A 213 -9.52 -12.25 -23.28
CA GLN A 213 -10.05 -13.47 -22.67
C GLN A 213 -9.74 -14.73 -23.50
N VAL A 214 -9.67 -15.89 -22.84
CA VAL A 214 -9.53 -17.20 -23.51
C VAL A 214 -10.48 -18.23 -22.88
N THR A 215 -10.92 -19.22 -23.65
CA THR A 215 -11.65 -20.37 -23.12
C THR A 215 -10.81 -21.63 -23.28
N ILE A 216 -10.45 -22.26 -22.17
CA ILE A 216 -9.66 -23.51 -22.13
C ILE A 216 -10.48 -24.55 -21.36
N ASN A 217 -10.70 -25.72 -21.98
CA ASN A 217 -11.51 -26.81 -21.39
C ASN A 217 -12.91 -26.37 -20.91
N GLY A 218 -13.55 -25.43 -21.61
CA GLY A 218 -14.87 -24.91 -21.28
C GLY A 218 -14.90 -23.88 -20.14
N ILE A 219 -13.74 -23.52 -19.58
CA ILE A 219 -13.60 -22.46 -18.57
C ILE A 219 -13.06 -21.20 -19.26
N THR A 220 -13.75 -20.08 -19.09
CA THR A 220 -13.30 -18.77 -19.59
C THR A 220 -12.41 -18.08 -18.56
N TYR A 221 -11.26 -17.62 -19.00
CA TYR A 221 -10.29 -16.85 -18.24
C TYR A 221 -10.27 -15.43 -18.78
N ASP A 222 -10.54 -14.45 -17.91
CA ASP A 222 -10.55 -13.03 -18.28
C ASP A 222 -9.15 -12.52 -18.66
N SER A 223 -8.09 -13.14 -18.12
CA SER A 223 -6.71 -12.73 -18.34
C SER A 223 -5.72 -13.89 -18.16
N PRO A 224 -4.60 -13.92 -18.90
CA PRO A 224 -3.47 -14.81 -18.63
C PRO A 224 -2.75 -14.48 -17.31
N ILE A 225 -2.12 -15.48 -16.73
CA ILE A 225 -1.26 -15.35 -15.53
C ILE A 225 0.01 -14.56 -15.88
N ALA A 226 0.53 -14.78 -17.09
CA ALA A 226 1.68 -14.05 -17.60
C ALA A 226 1.55 -13.79 -19.09
N CYS A 227 2.12 -12.67 -19.52
CA CYS A 227 2.27 -12.28 -20.92
C CYS A 227 3.76 -12.19 -21.23
N GLU A 228 4.19 -12.86 -22.29
CA GLU A 228 5.57 -12.92 -22.74
C GLU A 228 5.66 -12.30 -24.14
N ASP A 229 6.35 -11.17 -24.27
CA ASP A 229 6.65 -10.58 -25.57
C ASP A 229 7.94 -11.21 -26.12
N ARG A 230 7.80 -11.99 -27.20
CA ARG A 230 8.93 -12.65 -27.89
C ARG A 230 9.47 -11.82 -29.05
N GLY A 231 9.03 -10.56 -29.16
CA GLY A 231 9.49 -9.63 -30.16
C GLY A 231 8.65 -9.64 -31.44
N MET A 232 9.08 -8.82 -32.38
CA MET A 232 8.33 -8.42 -33.57
C MET A 232 7.85 -9.57 -34.47
N PHE A 233 8.64 -10.64 -34.59
CA PHE A 233 8.34 -11.76 -35.49
C PHE A 233 7.56 -12.89 -34.80
N ASP A 234 7.77 -13.07 -33.49
CA ASP A 234 7.15 -14.15 -32.72
C ASP A 234 5.86 -13.69 -32.01
N GLY A 235 5.71 -12.38 -31.78
CA GLY A 235 4.54 -11.78 -31.16
C GLY A 235 4.48 -12.01 -29.65
N VAL A 236 3.26 -11.88 -29.11
CA VAL A 236 3.02 -11.97 -27.67
C VAL A 236 2.31 -13.27 -27.32
N TYR A 237 2.79 -13.94 -26.28
CA TYR A 237 2.24 -15.19 -25.77
C TYR A 237 1.57 -15.00 -24.42
N GLY A 238 0.39 -15.58 -24.25
CA GLY A 238 -0.29 -15.72 -22.97
C GLY A 238 0.04 -17.07 -22.33
N HIS A 239 0.08 -17.10 -21.00
CA HIS A 239 0.31 -18.29 -20.19
C HIS A 239 -0.82 -18.47 -19.17
N TRP A 240 -1.38 -19.68 -19.09
CA TRP A 240 -2.45 -20.04 -18.15
C TRP A 240 -2.13 -21.34 -17.42
N ILE A 241 -2.74 -21.52 -16.25
CA ILE A 241 -2.82 -22.83 -15.59
C ILE A 241 -4.29 -23.23 -15.62
N ALA A 242 -4.62 -24.16 -16.52
CA ALA A 242 -5.97 -24.66 -16.65
C ALA A 242 -6.18 -25.82 -15.68
N GLY A 243 -7.31 -25.81 -14.98
CA GLY A 243 -7.78 -26.91 -14.14
C GLY A 243 -8.67 -27.87 -14.93
N ASN A 244 -9.14 -28.91 -14.23
CA ASN A 244 -10.05 -29.92 -14.78
C ASN A 244 -9.51 -30.62 -16.04
N GLU A 245 -8.19 -30.75 -16.15
CA GLU A 245 -7.54 -31.42 -17.26
C GLU A 245 -7.59 -32.94 -17.04
N GLY A 246 -8.49 -33.63 -17.75
CA GLY A 246 -8.67 -35.08 -17.63
C GLY A 246 -7.39 -35.87 -17.92
N ALA A 247 -6.56 -35.41 -18.85
CA ALA A 247 -5.27 -36.03 -19.14
C ALA A 247 -4.24 -35.89 -18.01
N CYS A 248 -4.46 -34.95 -17.08
CA CYS A 248 -3.64 -34.76 -15.88
C CYS A 248 -4.30 -35.27 -14.61
N ALA A 249 -5.48 -35.90 -14.72
CA ALA A 249 -6.18 -36.46 -13.58
C ALA A 249 -5.54 -37.81 -13.20
N ALA A 250 -4.67 -37.76 -12.19
CA ALA A 250 -4.22 -38.94 -11.49
C ALA A 250 -5.36 -39.47 -10.60
N TYR A 251 -5.33 -40.78 -10.34
CA TYR A 251 -6.32 -41.46 -9.53
C TYR A 251 -5.64 -42.49 -8.64
N TRP A 252 -6.34 -42.87 -7.56
CA TRP A 252 -5.92 -43.93 -6.65
C TRP A 252 -6.49 -45.26 -7.13
N GLU A 253 -5.63 -46.24 -7.40
CA GLU A 253 -6.04 -47.55 -7.93
C GLU A 253 -6.84 -48.34 -6.89
N PHE A 254 -6.36 -48.37 -5.65
CA PHE A 254 -7.05 -48.96 -4.51
C PHE A 254 -6.51 -48.36 -3.20
N THR A 255 -7.32 -48.45 -2.16
CA THR A 255 -6.96 -48.04 -0.80
C THR A 255 -6.77 -49.26 0.11
N LYS A 256 -5.94 -49.10 1.15
CA LYS A 256 -5.66 -50.10 2.18
C LYS A 256 -5.76 -49.44 3.54
N ASP A 257 -6.64 -49.96 4.39
CA ASP A 257 -6.67 -49.63 5.81
C ASP A 257 -5.60 -50.45 6.54
N LYS A 258 -4.66 -49.77 7.20
CA LYS A 258 -3.57 -50.39 7.97
C LYS A 258 -3.87 -50.43 9.46
N GLY A 259 -5.06 -50.00 9.87
CA GLY A 259 -5.46 -49.90 11.27
C GLY A 259 -4.81 -48.71 11.97
N CYS A 260 -4.80 -48.76 13.30
CA CYS A 260 -4.24 -47.69 14.14
C CYS A 260 -2.73 -47.57 13.96
N THR A 261 -2.21 -46.34 13.88
CA THR A 261 -0.77 -46.09 13.72
C THR A 261 0.03 -46.56 14.93
N ALA A 262 -0.52 -46.35 16.13
CA ALA A 262 -0.06 -46.89 17.40
C ALA A 262 -1.25 -46.95 18.38
N GLN A 263 -1.15 -47.77 19.42
CA GLN A 263 -2.16 -47.82 20.48
C GLN A 263 -2.24 -46.47 21.20
N GLY A 264 -3.46 -45.96 21.40
CA GLY A 264 -3.70 -44.66 22.02
C GLY A 264 -3.40 -43.44 21.14
N SER A 265 -3.01 -43.62 19.88
CA SER A 265 -2.66 -42.50 18.99
C SER A 265 -3.87 -41.66 18.56
N GLY A 266 -5.08 -42.24 18.56
CA GLY A 266 -6.26 -41.65 17.94
C GLY A 266 -6.13 -41.46 16.43
N LEU A 267 -5.17 -42.14 15.78
CA LEU A 267 -4.89 -42.03 14.35
C LEU A 267 -4.95 -43.39 13.67
N ARG A 268 -5.66 -43.47 12.55
CA ARG A 268 -5.72 -44.63 11.66
C ARG A 268 -4.93 -44.35 10.39
N ARG A 269 -4.13 -45.31 9.95
CA ARG A 269 -3.31 -45.20 8.74
C ARG A 269 -4.03 -45.77 7.54
N ILE A 270 -4.20 -44.94 6.52
CA ILE A 270 -4.72 -45.32 5.21
C ILE A 270 -3.60 -45.15 4.18
N GLU A 271 -3.44 -46.15 3.33
CA GLU A 271 -2.48 -46.13 2.23
C GLU A 271 -3.24 -46.29 0.92
N ALA A 272 -2.84 -45.58 -0.14
CA ALA A 272 -3.44 -45.74 -1.45
C ALA A 272 -2.36 -45.82 -2.52
N LYS A 273 -2.50 -46.77 -3.45
CA LYS A 273 -1.57 -46.89 -4.57
C LYS A 273 -1.95 -45.89 -5.66
N LEU A 274 -1.00 -45.08 -6.11
CA LEU A 274 -1.23 -44.20 -7.25
C LEU A 274 -1.38 -45.06 -8.52
N GLY A 275 -2.37 -44.74 -9.34
CA GLY A 275 -2.61 -45.40 -10.62
C GLY A 275 -1.47 -45.19 -11.63
N VAL A 276 -1.70 -45.65 -12.87
CA VAL A 276 -0.70 -45.53 -13.93
C VAL A 276 -0.49 -44.05 -14.25
N VAL A 277 0.76 -43.60 -14.08
CA VAL A 277 1.21 -42.26 -14.46
C VAL A 277 1.86 -42.32 -15.84
N HIS A 278 1.55 -41.36 -16.72
CA HIS A 278 2.13 -41.29 -18.04
C HIS A 278 3.66 -41.10 -18.00
N ALA A 279 4.37 -41.67 -18.98
CA ALA A 279 5.82 -41.55 -19.06
C ALA A 279 6.24 -40.08 -19.21
N GLY A 280 7.25 -39.66 -18.43
CA GLY A 280 7.74 -38.28 -18.40
C GLY A 280 7.05 -37.38 -17.39
N GLU A 281 5.93 -37.80 -16.80
CA GLU A 281 5.26 -37.03 -15.75
C GLU A 281 5.98 -37.14 -14.40
N ASN A 282 5.83 -36.09 -13.58
CA ASN A 282 6.33 -36.12 -12.20
C ASN A 282 5.34 -36.88 -11.30
N ALA A 283 5.51 -38.21 -11.24
CA ALA A 283 4.66 -39.09 -10.45
C ALA A 283 4.63 -38.77 -8.94
N GLU A 284 5.73 -38.27 -8.38
CA GLU A 284 5.78 -37.84 -6.98
C GLU A 284 4.88 -36.62 -6.76
N LEU A 285 4.95 -35.63 -7.65
CA LEU A 285 4.13 -34.43 -7.58
C LEU A 285 2.64 -34.75 -7.79
N LEU A 286 2.32 -35.62 -8.75
CA LEU A 286 0.96 -36.09 -8.96
C LEU A 286 0.43 -36.79 -7.70
N CYS A 287 1.23 -37.68 -7.10
CA CYS A 287 0.85 -38.33 -5.84
C CYS A 287 0.56 -37.33 -4.71
N LEU A 288 1.43 -36.33 -4.52
CA LEU A 288 1.28 -35.30 -3.49
C LEU A 288 0.13 -34.33 -3.74
N THR A 289 -0.48 -34.33 -4.92
CA THR A 289 -1.54 -33.40 -5.30
C THR A 289 -2.86 -34.08 -5.67
N THR A 290 -2.90 -35.42 -5.62
CA THR A 290 -4.11 -36.19 -5.90
C THR A 290 -4.96 -36.29 -4.64
N PRO A 291 -6.19 -35.75 -4.63
CA PRO A 291 -7.06 -35.83 -3.46
C PRO A 291 -7.61 -37.25 -3.28
N LEU A 292 -8.00 -37.59 -2.06
CA LEU A 292 -8.67 -38.86 -1.74
C LEU A 292 -9.81 -38.62 -0.75
N THR A 293 -10.98 -39.17 -1.05
CA THR A 293 -12.12 -39.18 -0.11
C THR A 293 -12.07 -40.45 0.72
N ILE A 294 -11.90 -40.30 2.04
CA ILE A 294 -11.86 -41.41 3.00
C ILE A 294 -12.98 -41.19 4.01
N TYR A 295 -13.86 -42.19 4.19
CA TYR A 295 -15.01 -42.14 5.11
C TYR A 295 -15.86 -40.86 4.97
N GLY A 296 -16.09 -40.41 3.73
CA GLY A 296 -16.90 -39.21 3.44
C GLY A 296 -16.18 -37.87 3.62
N ARG A 297 -14.89 -37.86 4.01
CA ARG A 297 -14.06 -36.66 4.08
C ARG A 297 -13.03 -36.65 2.96
N THR A 298 -12.97 -35.56 2.20
CA THR A 298 -11.95 -35.35 1.17
C THR A 298 -10.69 -34.77 1.79
N TYR A 299 -9.56 -35.38 1.47
CA TYR A 299 -8.22 -34.90 1.81
C TYR A 299 -7.55 -34.43 0.52
N ASP A 300 -7.10 -33.17 0.50
CA ASP A 300 -6.53 -32.56 -0.72
C ASP A 300 -5.21 -33.21 -1.16
N ARG A 301 -4.48 -33.81 -0.21
CA ARG A 301 -3.20 -34.49 -0.45
C ARG A 301 -2.89 -35.55 0.59
N PRO A 302 -2.04 -36.55 0.27
CA PRO A 302 -1.42 -37.41 1.27
C PRO A 302 -0.43 -36.64 2.16
N MET A 303 -0.16 -37.19 3.34
CA MET A 303 0.91 -36.70 4.22
C MET A 303 2.29 -37.06 3.67
N PHE A 304 2.40 -38.25 3.06
CA PHE A 304 3.63 -38.75 2.47
C PHE A 304 3.35 -39.44 1.15
N CYS A 305 4.31 -39.35 0.23
CA CYS A 305 4.29 -40.13 -0.99
C CYS A 305 5.58 -40.92 -1.27
N PRO A 306 5.82 -42.04 -0.55
CA PRO A 306 6.97 -42.88 -0.85
C PRO A 306 6.86 -43.62 -2.19
N TYR A 307 8.01 -43.78 -2.85
CA TYR A 307 8.18 -44.70 -3.98
C TYR A 307 8.60 -46.09 -3.48
N TRP A 308 7.82 -47.12 -3.81
CA TRP A 308 8.06 -48.51 -3.39
C TRP A 308 8.59 -49.38 -4.54
N GLY A 309 9.50 -48.85 -5.35
CA GLY A 309 10.12 -49.57 -6.46
C GLY A 309 9.08 -50.04 -7.47
N LYS A 310 9.03 -51.35 -7.75
CA LYS A 310 8.09 -51.95 -8.71
C LYS A 310 6.60 -51.71 -8.41
N TYR A 311 6.26 -51.25 -7.20
CA TYR A 311 4.89 -50.97 -6.80
C TYR A 311 4.47 -49.51 -7.02
N GLY A 312 5.36 -48.65 -7.51
CA GLY A 312 5.06 -47.25 -7.80
C GLY A 312 4.97 -46.37 -6.57
N PHE A 313 4.30 -45.23 -6.72
CA PHE A 313 4.08 -44.25 -5.66
C PHE A 313 2.83 -44.56 -4.84
N TRP A 314 2.88 -44.28 -3.54
CA TRP A 314 1.80 -44.55 -2.60
C TRP A 314 1.50 -43.32 -1.76
N GLY A 315 0.24 -42.90 -1.69
CA GLY A 315 -0.20 -41.89 -0.74
C GLY A 315 -0.40 -42.51 0.64
N ILE A 316 0.02 -41.80 1.70
CA ILE A 316 -0.20 -42.21 3.09
C ILE A 316 -0.92 -41.09 3.84
N TRP A 317 -1.99 -41.43 4.56
CA TRP A 317 -2.74 -40.55 5.44
C TRP A 317 -2.82 -41.16 6.83
N ASN A 318 -2.54 -40.37 7.86
CA ASN A 318 -2.87 -40.72 9.25
C ASN A 318 -4.09 -39.88 9.65
N ILE A 319 -5.27 -40.47 9.59
CA ILE A 319 -6.53 -39.77 9.80
C ILE A 319 -7.02 -39.95 11.25
N PRO A 320 -7.67 -38.95 11.86
CA PRO A 320 -8.27 -39.11 13.18
C PRO A 320 -9.33 -40.21 13.18
N ASP A 321 -9.25 -41.09 14.18
CA ASP A 321 -10.22 -42.15 14.42
C ASP A 321 -10.30 -42.44 15.93
N ASP A 322 -11.50 -42.29 16.49
CA ASP A 322 -11.72 -42.48 17.92
C ASP A 322 -11.48 -43.93 18.34
N ASN A 323 -11.69 -44.91 17.44
CA ASN A 323 -11.40 -46.32 17.73
C ASN A 323 -9.91 -46.59 17.99
N CYS A 324 -9.03 -45.65 17.65
CA CYS A 324 -7.58 -45.75 17.87
C CYS A 324 -7.10 -45.05 19.14
N ARG A 325 -8.01 -44.57 20.01
CA ARG A 325 -7.65 -43.88 21.26
C ARG A 325 -7.38 -44.80 22.46
N TRP A 326 -7.66 -46.10 22.36
CA TRP A 326 -7.54 -47.06 23.46
C TRP A 326 -6.74 -48.31 23.08
#